data_AF-A0A537HHF9-F1
#
_entry.id   AF-A0A537HHF9-F1
#
_cell.length_a   1.000
_cell.length_b   1.000
_cell.length_c   1.000
_cell.angle_alpha   90.00
_cell.angle_beta   90.00
_cell.angle_gamma   90.00
#
_symmetry.space_group_name_H-M   'P 1'
#
loop_
_entity.id
_entity.type
_entity.pdbx_description
1 polymer ?
#
loop_
_entity_poly.entity_id
_entity_poly.type
_entity_poly.pdbx_seq_one_letter_code
_entity_poly.pdbx_strand_id
1 'polypeptide(L)'
;MARRKERLTTKSPEDEFEALDVQTRQRHDPQELKIYIKQLSKALKFLPFGSRAYYAVTGELLRASTQLRALVPAGTSLKGEH
;
A
#
# COMPACT_ATOMS: atom_id res chain seq x y z
N MET A 1 -40.62 29.23 6.04
CA MET A 1 -39.31 28.99 5.40
C MET A 1 -38.57 27.87 6.13
N ALA A 2 -38.70 26.63 5.69
CA ALA A 2 -38.02 25.48 6.31
C ALA A 2 -36.62 25.31 5.68
N ARG A 3 -35.56 25.63 6.43
CA ARG A 3 -34.17 25.42 5.99
C ARG A 3 -33.82 23.93 6.10
N ARG A 4 -33.78 23.25 4.95
CA ARG A 4 -33.39 21.84 4.82
C ARG A 4 -31.89 21.72 5.11
N LYS A 5 -31.51 21.02 6.18
CA LYS A 5 -30.10 20.67 6.47
C LYS A 5 -29.71 19.53 5.53
N GLU A 6 -28.99 19.83 4.46
CA GLU A 6 -28.38 18.82 3.61
C GLU A 6 -27.29 18.09 4.42
N ARG A 7 -27.54 16.81 4.71
CA ARG A 7 -26.52 15.91 5.25
C ARG A 7 -25.49 15.69 4.13
N LEU A 8 -24.35 16.37 4.20
CA LEU A 8 -23.16 15.92 3.49
C LEU A 8 -22.79 14.53 4.05
N THR A 9 -23.11 13.48 3.31
CA THR A 9 -22.52 12.16 3.51
C THR A 9 -21.08 12.22 3.02
N THR A 10 -20.17 12.69 3.86
CA THR A 10 -18.75 12.45 3.66
C THR A 10 -18.54 10.95 3.77
N LYS A 11 -18.21 10.28 2.66
CA LYS A 11 -17.73 8.90 2.72
C LYS A 11 -16.55 8.90 3.69
N SER A 12 -16.63 8.09 4.75
CA SER A 12 -15.51 7.96 5.68
C SER A 12 -14.34 7.36 4.90
N PRO A 13 -13.12 7.92 4.98
CA PRO A 13 -11.95 7.31 4.38
C PRO A 13 -11.72 5.86 4.85
N GLU A 14 -12.33 5.48 5.98
CA GLU A 14 -12.24 4.15 6.58
C GLU A 14 -12.85 3.05 5.69
N ASP A 15 -13.89 3.35 4.91
CA ASP A 15 -14.55 2.37 4.02
C ASP A 15 -13.69 1.98 2.81
N GLU A 16 -12.76 2.85 2.38
CA GLU A 16 -11.88 2.56 1.25
C GLU A 16 -10.69 1.67 1.66
N PHE A 17 -10.29 1.70 2.94
CA PHE A 17 -9.17 0.92 3.44
C PHE A 17 -9.57 -0.51 3.84
N GLU A 18 -10.76 -0.75 4.39
CA GLU A 18 -11.21 -2.13 4.67
C GLU A 18 -11.44 -2.94 3.39
N ALA A 19 -11.81 -2.30 2.28
CA ALA A 19 -12.01 -2.96 1.00
C ALA A 19 -10.70 -3.46 0.33
N LEU A 20 -9.53 -2.98 0.76
CA LEU A 20 -8.23 -3.34 0.20
C LEU A 20 -7.73 -4.72 0.68
N ASP A 21 -8.12 -5.16 1.88
CA ASP A 21 -7.59 -6.38 2.49
C ASP A 21 -8.07 -7.66 1.75
N VAL A 22 -9.17 -7.55 1.00
CA VAL A 22 -9.79 -8.66 0.25
C VAL A 22 -9.05 -8.97 -1.08
N GLN A 23 -8.19 -8.10 -1.59
CA GLN A 23 -7.46 -8.32 -2.86
C GLN A 23 -6.15 -9.12 -2.72
N THR A 24 -5.85 -9.68 -1.54
CA THR A 24 -4.54 -10.26 -1.19
C THR A 24 -4.19 -11.61 -1.84
N ARG A 25 -4.87 -12.03 -2.91
CA ARG A 25 -4.57 -13.27 -3.66
C ARG A 25 -4.37 -13.09 -5.17
N GLN A 26 -4.09 -11.89 -5.64
CA GLN A 26 -3.58 -11.73 -7.01
C GLN A 26 -2.06 -11.89 -7.02
N ARG A 27 -1.54 -12.74 -7.92
CA ARG A 27 -0.11 -12.80 -8.23
C ARG A 27 0.27 -11.49 -8.91
N HIS A 28 0.63 -10.48 -8.12
CA HIS A 28 1.03 -9.17 -8.64
C HIS A 28 2.31 -9.30 -9.46
N ASP A 29 2.35 -8.61 -10.60
CA ASP A 29 3.58 -8.48 -11.39
C ASP A 29 4.65 -7.81 -10.52
N PRO A 30 5.90 -8.32 -10.48
CA PRO A 30 7.01 -7.65 -9.82
C PRO A 30 7.16 -6.16 -10.18
N GLN A 31 6.83 -5.74 -11.39
CA GLN A 31 6.86 -4.34 -11.79
C GLN A 31 5.78 -3.50 -11.10
N GLU A 32 4.56 -4.02 -10.99
CA GLU A 32 3.47 -3.38 -10.27
C GLU A 32 3.81 -3.21 -8.79
N LEU A 33 4.39 -4.25 -8.17
CA LEU A 33 4.85 -4.17 -6.78
C LEU A 33 5.92 -3.09 -6.58
N LYS A 34 6.86 -2.93 -7.52
CA LYS A 34 7.87 -1.85 -7.45
C LYS A 34 7.21 -0.46 -7.53
N ILE A 35 6.23 -0.29 -8.41
CA ILE A 35 5.49 0.97 -8.54
C ILE A 35 4.70 1.24 -7.25
N TYR A 36 4.03 0.23 -6.72
CA TYR A 36 3.25 0.33 -5.49
C TYR A 36 4.12 0.72 -4.28
N ILE A 37 5.25 0.02 -4.06
CA ILE A 37 6.23 0.35 -3.02
C ILE A 37 6.70 1.81 -3.15
N LYS A 38 6.97 2.28 -4.37
CA LYS A 38 7.38 3.66 -4.64
C LYS A 38 6.28 4.67 -4.28
N GLN A 39 5.02 4.35 -4.54
CA GLN A 39 3.88 5.19 -4.15
C GLN A 39 3.71 5.24 -2.63
N LEU A 40 3.76 4.10 -1.94
CA LEU A 40 3.69 4.05 -0.48
C LEU A 40 4.83 4.86 0.17
N SER A 41 6.05 4.73 -0.34
CA SER A 41 7.22 5.49 0.13
C SER A 41 7.06 7.01 -0.05
N LYS A 42 6.40 7.44 -1.14
CA LYS A 42 6.07 8.85 -1.35
C LYS A 42 4.98 9.31 -0.39
N ALA A 43 3.94 8.51 -0.17
CA ALA A 43 2.83 8.83 0.72
C ALA A 43 3.30 9.07 2.16
N LEU A 44 4.27 8.30 2.65
CA LEU A 44 4.84 8.47 4.00
C LEU A 44 5.38 9.88 4.28
N LYS A 45 5.84 10.61 3.25
CA LYS A 45 6.35 11.98 3.41
C LYS A 45 5.25 12.98 3.80
N PHE A 46 4.00 12.65 3.51
CA PHE A 46 2.84 13.52 3.75
C PHE A 46 2.01 13.07 4.96
N LEU A 47 2.39 11.95 5.61
CA LEU A 47 1.68 11.41 6.76
C LEU A 47 2.37 11.86 8.05
N PRO A 48 1.60 12.36 9.04
CA PRO A 48 2.16 12.72 10.33
C PRO A 48 2.69 11.47 11.04
N PHE A 49 3.91 11.57 11.55
CA PHE A 49 4.53 10.49 12.30
C PHE A 49 3.68 10.13 13.52
N GLY A 50 3.52 8.83 13.78
CA GLY A 50 2.69 8.33 14.88
C GLY A 50 1.18 8.29 14.59
N SER A 51 0.73 8.77 13.43
CA SER A 51 -0.68 8.62 13.03
C SER A 51 -1.03 7.18 12.64
N ARG A 52 -2.31 6.82 12.79
CA ARG A 52 -2.82 5.50 12.36
C ARG A 52 -2.52 5.23 10.88
N ALA A 53 -2.71 6.24 10.03
CA ALA A 53 -2.42 6.16 8.60
C ALA A 53 -0.93 5.93 8.33
N TYR A 54 -0.04 6.60 9.08
CA TYR A 54 1.40 6.35 8.98
C TYR A 54 1.72 4.88 9.24
N TYR A 55 1.21 4.31 10.35
CA TYR A 55 1.47 2.91 10.67
C TYR A 55 0.87 1.93 9.66
N ALA A 56 -0.35 2.19 9.18
CA ALA A 56 -0.97 1.38 8.14
C ALA A 56 -0.11 1.34 6.87
N VAL A 57 0.32 2.50 6.37
CA VAL A 57 1.16 2.59 5.16
C VAL A 57 2.53 1.96 5.38
N THR A 58 3.14 2.08 6.56
CA THR A 58 4.40 1.38 6.85
C THR A 58 4.23 -0.15 6.89
N GLY A 59 3.10 -0.66 7.38
CA GLY A 59 2.79 -2.09 7.37
C GLY A 59 2.63 -2.64 5.96
N GLU A 60 1.88 -1.93 5.11
CA GLU A 60 1.72 -2.30 3.70
C GLU A 60 3.04 -2.20 2.91
N LEU A 61 3.88 -1.22 3.21
CA LEU A 61 5.21 -1.11 2.61
C LEU A 61 6.08 -2.34 2.94
N LEU A 62 6.04 -2.81 4.19
CA LEU A 62 6.73 -4.01 4.62
C LEU A 62 6.18 -5.25 3.89
N ARG A 63 4.85 -5.40 3.85
CA ARG A 63 4.17 -6.52 3.18
C ARG A 63 4.54 -6.60 1.70
N ALA A 64 4.40 -5.50 0.97
CA ALA A 64 4.70 -5.43 -0.46
C ALA A 64 6.19 -5.68 -0.75
N SER A 65 7.08 -5.18 0.10
CA SER A 65 8.52 -5.45 -0.01
C SER A 65 8.86 -6.92 0.16
N THR A 66 8.21 -7.61 1.10
CA THR A 66 8.36 -9.05 1.30
C THR A 66 7.83 -9.84 0.10
N GLN A 67 6.68 -9.47 -0.44
CA GLN A 67 6.12 -10.07 -1.66
C GLN A 67 7.07 -9.91 -2.85
N LEU A 68 7.63 -8.72 -3.05
CA LEU A 68 8.57 -8.47 -4.13
C LEU A 68 9.84 -9.34 -3.99
N ARG A 69 10.37 -9.51 -2.77
CA ARG A 69 11.53 -10.39 -2.52
C ARG A 69 11.22 -11.86 -2.76
N ALA A 70 10.00 -12.29 -2.47
CA ALA A 70 9.56 -13.66 -2.74
C ALA A 70 9.44 -13.94 -4.25
N LEU A 71 9.03 -12.94 -5.04
CA LEU A 71 8.89 -13.07 -6.50
C LEU A 71 10.20 -12.85 -7.25
N VAL A 72 11.06 -11.96 -6.75
CA VAL A 72 12.41 -11.72 -7.27
C VAL A 72 13.38 -12.09 -6.16
N PRO A 73 13.75 -13.38 -6.04
CA PRO A 73 14.87 -13.76 -5.19
C PRO A 73 16.07 -12.94 -5.65
N ALA A 74 16.66 -12.16 -4.76
CA ALA A 74 17.96 -11.53 -4.98
C ALA A 74 19.03 -12.64 -4.99
N GLY A 75 19.00 -13.48 -6.02
CA GLY A 75 19.60 -14.81 -6.04
C GLY A 75 19.80 -15.43 -7.43
N THR A 76 19.74 -14.64 -8.50
CA THR A 76 20.53 -14.91 -9.71
C THR A 76 21.74 -13.98 -9.72
N SER A 77 22.55 -14.03 -8.65
CA SER A 77 23.99 -13.87 -8.86
C SER A 77 24.40 -15.14 -9.59
N LEU A 78 24.70 -15.00 -10.88
CA LEU A 78 25.22 -16.06 -11.71
C LEU A 78 26.42 -16.68 -11.01
N LYS A 79 26.25 -17.93 -10.60
CA LYS A 79 27.35 -18.85 -10.37
C LYS A 79 28.05 -19.05 -11.74
N GLY A 80 29.17 -18.38 -11.93
CA GLY A 80 30.14 -18.57 -13.03
C GLY A 80 31.41 -17.86 -12.60
N GLU A 81 32.37 -18.56 -12.00
CA GLU A 81 33.50 -19.20 -12.70
C GLU A 81 34.23 -18.21 -13.62
N HIS A 82 35.23 -17.50 -13.07
CA HIS A 82 36.65 -17.57 -13.42
C HIS A 82 37.47 -16.58 -12.58
#